data_AF-A0A970THS2-F1
#
_entry.id   AF-A0A970THS2-F1
#
_cell.length_a   1.000
_cell.length_b   1.000
_cell.length_c   1.000
_cell.angle_alpha   90.00
_cell.angle_beta   90.00
_cell.angle_gamma   90.00
#
_symmetry.space_group_name_H-M   'P 1'
#
loop_
_entity.id
_entity.type
_entity.pdbx_description
1 polymer ?
#
loop_
_entity_poly.entity_id
_entity_poly.type
_entity_poly.pdbx_seq_one_letter_code
_entity_poly.pdbx_strand_id
1 'polypeptide(L)'
;MKKLTLFTVFLLLAAFVLADVYTIGTGTTASYTLPFNGLYNYSWSKVIYTRAEINAAGLNQAASFNGIGFYVGNTPNDYTMLDQRVYFRHTTASMYDVGEDNHPNFNEFQLLFQGNLTYDGGGWYYIVLSEPLDWDGNQNIEFLFENWDGAWVSGYPTFNYTSTSPEYMAVYKPLDANFPSGVVGTRTYNRPNIQFVTPHHHSSGCSRGGCPCRWRHPRLPAARITLDVWQCVA
;
A
#
# COMPACT_ATOMS: atom_id res chain seq x y z
N MET A 1 -45.44 16.20 -14.16
CA MET A 1 -44.99 15.50 -12.93
C MET A 1 -44.05 14.31 -13.18
N LYS A 2 -44.08 13.59 -14.32
CA LYS A 2 -43.17 12.45 -14.60
C LYS A 2 -41.70 12.82 -14.94
N LYS A 3 -41.45 14.06 -15.38
CA LYS A 3 -40.09 14.54 -15.73
C LYS A 3 -39.25 14.95 -14.51
N LEU A 4 -39.89 15.28 -13.38
CA LEU A 4 -39.20 15.64 -12.13
C LEU A 4 -38.73 14.40 -11.35
N THR A 5 -39.49 13.29 -11.45
CA THR A 5 -39.14 12.00 -10.84
C THR A 5 -37.98 11.30 -11.53
N LEU A 6 -37.78 11.55 -12.84
CA LEU A 6 -36.67 10.96 -13.59
C LEU A 6 -35.32 11.62 -13.22
N PHE A 7 -35.32 12.91 -12.88
CA PHE A 7 -34.12 13.65 -12.47
C PHE A 7 -33.66 13.26 -11.06
N THR A 8 -34.58 13.01 -10.13
CA THR A 8 -34.24 12.51 -8.78
C THR A 8 -33.74 11.07 -8.79
N VAL A 9 -34.27 10.20 -9.67
CA VAL A 9 -33.76 8.83 -9.83
C VAL A 9 -32.36 8.83 -10.47
N PHE A 10 -32.07 9.76 -11.39
CA PHE A 10 -30.73 9.89 -12.00
C PHE A 10 -29.67 10.47 -11.02
N LEU A 11 -30.07 11.38 -10.12
CA LEU A 11 -29.21 11.88 -9.03
C LEU A 11 -28.99 10.84 -7.91
N LEU A 12 -29.94 9.93 -7.68
CA LEU A 12 -29.80 8.80 -6.75
C LEU A 12 -28.97 7.63 -7.31
N LEU A 13 -28.83 7.52 -8.64
CA LEU A 13 -28.01 6.49 -9.29
C LEU A 13 -26.51 6.82 -9.34
N ALA A 14 -26.12 8.04 -8.97
CA ALA A 14 -24.73 8.48 -8.92
C ALA A 14 -24.15 8.36 -7.50
N ALA A 15 -24.46 7.27 -6.78
CA ALA A 15 -23.67 6.88 -5.61
C ALA A 15 -22.30 6.42 -6.12
N PHE A 16 -21.40 7.38 -6.33
CA PHE A 16 -20.01 7.10 -6.64
C PHE A 16 -19.41 6.30 -5.48
N VAL A 17 -19.11 5.04 -5.76
CA VAL A 17 -18.33 4.18 -4.86
C VAL A 17 -16.88 4.64 -4.97
N LEU A 18 -16.47 5.55 -4.09
CA LEU A 18 -15.08 5.97 -3.98
C LEU A 18 -14.35 5.03 -3.04
N ALA A 19 -13.07 4.74 -3.34
CA ALA A 19 -12.19 4.13 -2.35
C ALA A 19 -11.88 5.19 -1.30
N ASP A 20 -12.02 4.83 -0.03
CA ASP A 20 -11.52 5.63 1.08
C ASP A 20 -10.00 5.57 1.12
N VAL A 21 -9.39 6.73 1.40
CA VAL A 21 -7.94 6.91 1.51
C VAL A 21 -7.59 7.47 2.88
N TYR A 22 -6.75 6.74 3.63
CA TYR A 22 -6.31 7.14 4.97
C TYR A 22 -4.85 7.57 4.90
N THR A 23 -4.58 8.86 5.13
CA THR A 23 -3.22 9.41 5.03
C THR A 23 -2.56 9.50 6.41
N ILE A 24 -1.38 8.91 6.55
CA ILE A 24 -0.57 8.97 7.77
C ILE A 24 0.72 9.72 7.47
N GLY A 25 0.94 10.82 8.20
CA GLY A 25 2.02 11.77 7.96
C GLY A 25 1.58 12.98 7.13
N THR A 26 2.23 14.12 7.36
CA THR A 26 1.91 15.43 6.76
C THR A 26 3.12 16.19 6.24
N GLY A 27 4.34 15.71 6.51
CA GLY A 27 5.56 16.38 6.10
C GLY A 27 5.71 16.42 4.57
N THR A 28 6.31 17.50 4.09
CA THR A 28 6.44 17.81 2.65
C THR A 28 7.88 17.75 2.14
N THR A 29 8.84 17.56 3.04
CA THR A 29 10.24 17.32 2.68
C THR A 29 10.39 15.88 2.19
N ALA A 30 11.16 15.70 1.11
CA ALA A 30 11.40 14.40 0.50
C ALA A 30 12.82 13.87 0.76
N SER A 31 12.96 12.55 0.79
CA SER A 31 14.24 11.84 0.91
C SER A 31 14.27 10.63 -0.03
N TYR A 32 15.47 10.21 -0.44
CA TYR A 32 15.68 8.99 -1.23
C TYR A 32 15.88 7.73 -0.37
N THR A 33 15.83 7.86 0.96
CA THR A 33 16.23 6.78 1.88
C THR A 33 15.16 5.72 2.09
N LEU A 34 13.88 6.12 2.06
CA LEU A 34 12.71 5.34 2.49
C LEU A 34 11.50 5.72 1.62
N PRO A 35 10.54 4.81 1.36
CA PRO A 35 10.57 3.38 1.71
C PRO A 35 11.50 2.56 0.80
N PHE A 36 11.64 2.97 -0.46
CA PHE A 36 12.56 2.37 -1.44
C PHE A 36 13.72 3.34 -1.71
N ASN A 37 14.90 2.80 -1.98
CA ASN A 37 16.10 3.59 -2.24
C ASN A 37 16.63 3.31 -3.65
N GLY A 38 16.46 4.27 -4.56
CA GLY A 38 16.94 4.15 -5.94
C GLY A 38 18.36 4.69 -6.18
N LEU A 39 19.06 5.16 -5.14
CA LEU A 39 20.47 5.60 -5.25
C LEU A 39 21.47 4.44 -5.12
N TYR A 40 21.04 3.31 -4.53
CA TYR A 40 21.88 2.13 -4.32
C TYR A 40 21.29 0.92 -5.02
N ASN A 41 22.13 -0.03 -5.42
CA ASN A 41 21.69 -1.25 -6.11
C ASN A 41 20.71 -2.08 -5.28
N TYR A 42 20.91 -2.13 -3.96
CA TYR A 42 20.08 -2.88 -3.04
C TYR A 42 19.79 -2.08 -1.79
N SER A 43 18.63 -2.32 -1.18
CA SER A 43 18.34 -1.82 0.16
C SER A 43 17.22 -2.59 0.83
N TRP A 44 17.17 -2.54 2.15
CA TRP A 44 15.95 -2.83 2.89
C TRP A 44 15.60 -1.69 3.83
N SER A 45 14.33 -1.58 4.18
CA SER A 45 13.87 -0.72 5.24
C SER A 45 12.69 -1.27 5.99
N LYS A 46 12.54 -0.90 7.26
CA LYS A 46 11.37 -1.26 8.07
C LYS A 46 10.81 -0.03 8.75
N VAL A 47 9.48 0.03 8.83
CA VAL A 47 8.75 1.22 9.24
C VAL A 47 7.54 0.85 10.08
N ILE A 48 7.36 1.53 11.23
CA ILE A 48 6.20 1.36 12.11
C ILE A 48 5.20 2.50 11.89
N TYR A 49 3.93 2.15 11.73
CA TYR A 49 2.78 3.06 11.84
C TYR A 49 1.94 2.65 13.04
N THR A 50 1.80 3.56 14.01
CA THR A 50 1.12 3.23 15.25
C THR A 50 -0.39 3.27 15.08
N ARG A 51 -1.13 2.47 15.87
CA ARG A 51 -2.60 2.53 15.92
C ARG A 51 -3.09 3.95 16.18
N ALA A 52 -2.41 4.71 17.04
CA ALA A 52 -2.82 6.08 17.36
C ALA A 52 -2.82 6.97 16.11
N GLU A 53 -1.81 6.84 15.25
CA GLU A 53 -1.73 7.59 13.99
C GLU A 53 -2.73 7.10 12.95
N ILE A 54 -2.95 5.77 12.89
CA ILE A 54 -3.96 5.16 12.03
C ILE A 54 -5.36 5.67 12.40
N ASN A 55 -5.69 5.68 13.69
CA ASN A 55 -6.94 6.23 14.22
C ASN A 55 -7.07 7.72 13.94
N ALA A 56 -5.99 8.48 14.09
CA ALA A 56 -5.96 9.92 13.79
C ALA A 56 -6.18 10.22 12.30
N ALA A 57 -5.80 9.30 11.41
CA ALA A 57 -6.11 9.35 9.98
C ALA A 57 -7.59 9.02 9.66
N GLY A 58 -8.40 8.65 10.66
CA GLY A 58 -9.83 8.38 10.53
C GLY A 58 -10.21 6.90 10.57
N LEU A 59 -9.24 5.99 10.60
CA LEU A 59 -9.50 4.55 10.58
C LEU A 59 -9.58 4.00 12.01
N ASN A 60 -10.81 3.84 12.52
CA ASN A 60 -11.06 3.46 13.93
C ASN A 60 -11.60 2.04 14.12
N GLN A 61 -11.60 1.23 13.06
CA GLN A 61 -12.09 -0.15 13.06
C GLN A 61 -11.23 -1.02 12.14
N ALA A 62 -11.26 -2.33 12.35
CA ALA A 62 -10.60 -3.29 11.48
C ALA A 62 -11.03 -3.09 10.02
N ALA A 63 -10.07 -3.18 9.10
CA ALA A 63 -10.29 -2.90 7.68
C ALA A 63 -9.26 -3.63 6.81
N SER A 64 -9.66 -3.86 5.56
CA SER A 64 -8.84 -4.47 4.54
C SER A 64 -8.47 -3.42 3.48
N PHE A 65 -7.24 -3.47 3.00
CA PHE A 65 -6.70 -2.56 1.99
C PHE A 65 -6.12 -3.33 0.81
N ASN A 66 -6.33 -2.84 -0.40
CA ASN A 66 -5.76 -3.41 -1.63
C ASN A 66 -4.71 -2.51 -2.26
N GLY A 67 -4.40 -1.37 -1.63
CA GLY A 67 -3.39 -0.45 -2.12
C GLY A 67 -2.71 0.32 -0.99
N ILE A 68 -1.44 0.62 -1.20
CA ILE A 68 -0.70 1.60 -0.41
C ILE A 68 -0.15 2.70 -1.32
N GLY A 69 -0.05 3.92 -0.82
CA GLY A 69 0.46 5.06 -1.59
C GLY A 69 1.60 5.79 -0.92
N PHE A 70 2.53 6.32 -1.72
CA PHE A 70 3.61 7.20 -1.28
C PHE A 70 3.64 8.46 -2.15
N TYR A 71 3.94 9.60 -1.54
CA TYR A 71 4.08 10.85 -2.28
C TYR A 71 5.51 11.03 -2.77
N VAL A 72 5.72 11.07 -4.08
CA VAL A 72 6.99 11.37 -4.73
C VAL A 72 7.17 12.89 -4.80
N GLY A 73 8.22 13.39 -4.13
CA GLY A 73 8.48 14.82 -3.95
C GLY A 73 9.34 15.47 -5.03
N ASN A 74 9.95 14.68 -5.92
CA ASN A 74 10.68 15.14 -7.10
C ASN A 74 9.92 14.77 -8.38
N THR A 75 10.57 14.90 -9.55
CA THR A 75 9.98 14.61 -10.87
C THR A 75 10.82 13.58 -11.64
N PRO A 76 10.76 12.28 -11.28
CA PRO A 76 11.30 11.20 -12.11
C PRO A 76 10.70 11.25 -13.53
N ASN A 77 11.38 10.67 -14.51
CA ASN A 77 10.93 10.61 -15.90
C ASN A 77 11.13 9.18 -16.40
N ASP A 78 10.03 8.44 -16.54
CA ASP A 78 10.01 7.01 -16.90
C ASP A 78 11.05 6.15 -16.13
N TYR A 79 11.18 6.41 -14.83
CA TYR A 79 12.16 5.74 -13.99
C TYR A 79 11.59 4.45 -13.42
N THR A 80 12.19 3.30 -13.72
CA THR A 80 11.73 2.00 -13.21
C THR A 80 12.72 1.44 -12.17
N MET A 81 12.20 1.08 -10.99
CA MET A 81 12.88 0.27 -9.98
C MET A 81 12.48 -1.20 -10.14
N LEU A 82 13.44 -2.10 -10.33
CA LEU A 82 13.16 -3.53 -10.54
C LEU A 82 13.04 -4.30 -9.22
N ASP A 83 12.18 -5.33 -9.19
CA ASP A 83 12.00 -6.26 -8.05
C ASP A 83 11.89 -5.57 -6.68
N GLN A 84 10.94 -4.64 -6.59
CA GLN A 84 10.55 -4.04 -5.31
C GLN A 84 9.61 -4.98 -4.58
N ARG A 85 9.79 -5.09 -3.26
CA ARG A 85 8.99 -5.98 -2.42
C ARG A 85 8.43 -5.24 -1.21
N VAL A 86 7.19 -5.54 -0.88
CA VAL A 86 6.49 -4.98 0.28
C VAL A 86 5.98 -6.13 1.13
N TYR A 87 6.35 -6.10 2.40
CA TYR A 87 5.88 -7.03 3.40
C TYR A 87 5.19 -6.28 4.54
N PHE A 88 4.27 -6.97 5.20
CA PHE A 88 3.46 -6.44 6.28
C PHE A 88 3.37 -7.41 7.44
N ARG A 89 3.33 -6.87 8.67
CA ARG A 89 2.88 -7.59 9.86
C ARG A 89 2.22 -6.64 10.85
N HIS A 90 1.43 -7.19 11.76
CA HIS A 90 1.05 -6.49 12.99
C HIS A 90 2.20 -6.53 13.99
N THR A 91 2.31 -5.48 14.82
CA THR A 91 3.32 -5.41 15.88
C THR A 91 2.77 -4.69 17.11
N THR A 92 3.37 -4.94 18.27
CA THR A 92 3.16 -4.17 19.50
C THR A 92 4.20 -3.08 19.70
N ALA A 93 5.31 -3.12 18.95
CA ALA A 93 6.36 -2.10 19.00
C ALA A 93 5.83 -0.74 18.50
N SER A 94 6.17 0.33 19.22
CA SER A 94 5.85 1.72 18.83
C SER A 94 7.05 2.50 18.31
N MET A 95 8.26 1.96 18.46
CA MET A 95 9.53 2.52 17.99
C MET A 95 10.58 1.40 17.92
N TYR A 96 11.75 1.74 17.37
CA TYR A 96 12.94 0.91 17.33
C TYR A 96 13.95 1.37 18.38
N ASP A 97 14.14 0.55 19.40
CA ASP A 97 15.12 0.76 20.45
C ASP A 97 16.57 0.54 19.98
N VAL A 98 17.53 0.81 20.86
CA VAL A 98 18.94 0.54 20.60
C VAL A 98 19.14 -0.95 20.36
N GLY A 99 19.70 -1.32 19.20
CA GLY A 99 19.91 -2.72 18.79
C GLY A 99 18.78 -3.33 17.94
N GLU A 100 17.67 -2.61 17.75
CA GLU A 100 16.56 -3.04 16.87
C GLU A 100 16.76 -2.57 15.42
N ASP A 101 18.00 -2.53 14.95
CA ASP A 101 18.42 -1.98 13.66
C ASP A 101 18.91 -3.05 12.66
N ASN A 102 18.60 -4.32 12.92
CA ASN A 102 18.84 -5.42 12.00
C ASN A 102 17.64 -5.66 11.06
N HIS A 103 17.92 -6.30 9.93
CA HIS A 103 16.90 -6.86 9.05
C HIS A 103 16.02 -7.86 9.84
N PRO A 104 14.69 -7.76 9.79
CA PRO A 104 13.82 -8.58 10.63
C PRO A 104 13.60 -10.01 10.09
N ASN A 105 14.23 -10.36 8.96
CA ASN A 105 13.87 -11.52 8.14
C ASN A 105 12.38 -11.45 7.74
N PHE A 106 11.73 -12.60 7.57
CA PHE A 106 10.33 -12.69 7.13
C PHE A 106 9.42 -13.32 8.19
N ASN A 107 9.88 -13.40 9.44
CA ASN A 107 9.08 -14.01 10.50
C ASN A 107 7.81 -13.19 10.72
N GLU A 108 6.65 -13.84 10.50
CA GLU A 108 5.31 -13.28 10.63
C GLU A 108 4.98 -12.17 9.63
N PHE A 109 5.83 -11.98 8.62
CA PHE A 109 5.58 -11.06 7.52
C PHE A 109 4.78 -11.74 6.40
N GLN A 110 3.71 -11.09 5.97
CA GLN A 110 2.98 -11.40 4.75
C GLN A 110 3.59 -10.59 3.59
N LEU A 111 3.88 -11.24 2.47
CA LEU A 111 4.24 -10.55 1.23
C LEU A 111 2.97 -9.94 0.62
N LEU A 112 2.97 -8.61 0.46
CA LEU A 112 1.85 -7.86 -0.12
C LEU A 112 2.09 -7.46 -1.58
N PHE A 113 3.35 -7.32 -1.99
CA PHE A 113 3.71 -6.95 -3.35
C PHE A 113 5.11 -7.43 -3.69
N GLN A 114 5.28 -7.94 -4.92
CA GLN A 114 6.57 -8.13 -5.55
C GLN A 114 6.45 -7.77 -7.03
N GLY A 115 7.28 -6.85 -7.51
CA GLY A 115 7.27 -6.44 -8.90
C GLY A 115 8.05 -5.16 -9.16
N ASN A 116 7.97 -4.67 -10.38
CA ASN A 116 8.65 -3.44 -10.77
C ASN A 116 7.75 -2.24 -10.46
N LEU A 117 8.36 -1.11 -10.08
CA LEU A 117 7.67 0.16 -9.85
C LEU A 117 8.22 1.22 -10.78
N THR A 118 7.37 1.83 -11.60
CA THR A 118 7.73 2.89 -12.56
C THR A 118 7.18 4.22 -12.10
N TYR A 119 8.02 5.25 -12.12
CA TYR A 119 7.72 6.61 -11.66
C TYR A 119 7.91 7.61 -12.82
N ASP A 120 6.88 8.41 -13.08
CA ASP A 120 6.84 9.44 -14.12
C ASP A 120 6.12 10.71 -13.63
N GLY A 121 6.90 11.68 -13.14
CA GLY A 121 6.43 12.88 -12.46
C GLY A 121 6.34 12.73 -10.93
N GLY A 122 5.94 13.82 -10.26
CA GLY A 122 5.71 13.84 -8.81
C GLY A 122 4.24 13.60 -8.42
N GLY A 123 3.97 13.47 -7.13
CA GLY A 123 2.61 13.26 -6.60
C GLY A 123 2.42 11.90 -5.93
N TRP A 124 1.17 11.51 -5.69
CA TRP A 124 0.86 10.21 -5.07
C TRP A 124 1.00 9.06 -6.08
N TYR A 125 1.86 8.10 -5.76
CA TYR A 125 2.01 6.84 -6.46
C TYR A 125 1.44 5.71 -5.62
N TYR A 126 0.60 4.89 -6.22
CA TYR A 126 -0.08 3.79 -5.55
C TYR A 126 0.45 2.44 -6.02
N ILE A 127 0.75 1.57 -5.06
CA ILE A 127 1.12 0.17 -5.27
C ILE A 127 -0.14 -0.65 -5.00
N VAL A 128 -0.63 -1.35 -6.03
CA VAL A 128 -1.71 -2.32 -5.89
C VAL A 128 -1.12 -3.59 -5.28
N LEU A 129 -1.72 -4.05 -4.18
CA LEU A 129 -1.25 -5.21 -3.45
C LEU A 129 -1.75 -6.50 -4.12
N SER A 130 -0.89 -7.53 -4.20
CA SER A 130 -1.27 -8.86 -4.69
C SER A 130 -2.11 -9.63 -3.67
N GLU A 131 -1.93 -9.33 -2.39
CA GLU A 131 -2.72 -9.86 -1.29
C GLU A 131 -3.25 -8.69 -0.44
N PRO A 132 -4.45 -8.77 0.13
CA PRO A 132 -4.98 -7.70 0.97
C PRO A 132 -4.13 -7.51 2.23
N LEU A 133 -3.98 -6.25 2.64
CA LEU A 133 -3.50 -5.89 3.97
C LEU A 133 -4.72 -5.82 4.90
N ASP A 134 -4.85 -6.82 5.76
CA ASP A 134 -5.93 -6.89 6.76
C ASP A 134 -5.46 -6.33 8.10
N TRP A 135 -5.83 -5.08 8.40
CA TRP A 135 -5.54 -4.47 9.69
C TRP A 135 -6.59 -4.87 10.74
N ASP A 136 -6.14 -5.25 11.94
CA ASP A 136 -6.96 -5.84 12.99
C ASP A 136 -7.73 -4.81 13.83
N GLY A 137 -7.47 -3.51 13.61
CA GLY A 137 -8.04 -2.41 14.38
C GLY A 137 -7.38 -2.15 15.73
N ASN A 138 -6.40 -2.95 16.15
CA ASN A 138 -5.91 -2.97 17.53
C ASN A 138 -4.39 -2.85 17.66
N GLN A 139 -3.63 -3.41 16.74
CA GLN A 139 -2.16 -3.43 16.76
C GLN A 139 -1.56 -2.32 15.88
N ASN A 140 -0.28 -2.03 16.08
CA ASN A 140 0.49 -1.21 15.15
C ASN A 140 0.80 -2.02 13.89
N ILE A 141 1.17 -1.32 12.82
CA ILE A 141 1.60 -1.94 11.58
C ILE A 141 3.10 -1.78 11.44
N GLU A 142 3.80 -2.84 11.07
CA GLU A 142 5.18 -2.77 10.60
C GLU A 142 5.26 -3.22 9.14
N PHE A 143 5.85 -2.37 8.32
CA PHE A 143 6.21 -2.71 6.95
C PHE A 143 7.69 -3.05 6.87
N LEU A 144 8.01 -3.97 5.97
CA LEU A 144 9.36 -4.19 5.45
C LEU A 144 9.33 -3.94 3.94
N PHE A 145 10.21 -3.07 3.46
CA PHE A 145 10.39 -2.77 2.05
C PHE A 145 11.77 -3.27 1.62
N GLU A 146 11.83 -3.96 0.49
CA GLU A 146 13.09 -4.39 -0.10
C GLU A 146 13.23 -3.87 -1.53
N ASN A 147 14.41 -3.37 -1.85
CA ASN A 147 14.85 -2.99 -3.18
C ASN A 147 15.87 -4.04 -3.66
N TRP A 148 15.51 -4.77 -4.73
CA TRP A 148 16.36 -5.75 -5.40
C TRP A 148 16.77 -5.34 -6.82
N ASP A 149 16.73 -4.04 -7.14
CA ASP A 149 16.99 -3.51 -8.49
C ASP A 149 18.31 -4.01 -9.08
N GLY A 150 19.35 -4.10 -8.24
CA GLY A 150 20.65 -4.65 -8.59
C GLY A 150 21.54 -3.70 -9.40
N ALA A 151 20.98 -2.61 -9.91
CA ALA A 151 21.73 -1.52 -10.54
C ALA A 151 20.99 -0.19 -10.34
N TRP A 152 21.60 0.76 -9.64
CA TRP A 152 21.05 2.10 -9.54
C TRP A 152 21.24 2.88 -10.85
N VAL A 153 20.31 3.79 -11.15
CA VAL A 153 20.41 4.74 -12.25
C VAL A 153 20.07 6.15 -11.75
N SER A 154 20.63 7.18 -12.38
CA SER A 154 20.26 8.57 -12.02
C SER A 154 18.79 8.86 -12.37
N GLY A 155 18.15 9.76 -11.61
CA GLY A 155 16.74 10.13 -11.80
C GLY A 155 15.76 9.40 -10.88
N TYR A 156 16.25 8.71 -9.85
CA TYR A 156 15.45 7.96 -8.88
C TYR A 156 14.42 8.84 -8.11
N PRO A 157 13.32 8.24 -7.62
CA PRO A 157 12.32 8.95 -6.83
C PRO A 157 12.84 9.33 -5.43
N THR A 158 12.28 10.41 -4.90
CA THR A 158 12.37 10.80 -3.49
C THR A 158 10.97 10.87 -2.90
N PHE A 159 10.79 10.43 -1.67
CA PHE A 159 9.48 10.29 -1.05
C PHE A 159 9.34 11.24 0.14
N ASN A 160 8.16 11.85 0.25
CA ASN A 160 7.84 12.72 1.39
C ASN A 160 7.81 11.92 2.69
N TYR A 161 8.31 12.54 3.76
CA TYR A 161 8.35 11.95 5.08
C TYR A 161 7.85 12.92 6.14
N THR A 162 7.43 12.37 7.27
CA THR A 162 7.15 13.10 8.51
C THR A 162 8.19 12.72 9.55
N SER A 163 8.75 13.72 10.23
CA SER A 163 9.65 13.47 11.36
C SER A 163 8.86 12.85 12.51
N THR A 164 9.34 11.72 13.03
CA THR A 164 8.80 11.06 14.23
C THR A 164 9.65 11.35 15.47
N SER A 165 10.51 12.36 15.42
CA SER A 165 11.35 12.72 16.58
C SER A 165 10.49 13.05 17.81
N PRO A 166 10.81 12.52 19.00
CA PRO A 166 12.05 11.82 19.37
C PRO A 166 12.07 10.29 19.17
N GLU A 167 11.03 9.67 18.64
CA GLU A 167 10.92 8.22 18.46
C GLU A 167 11.47 7.73 17.11
N TYR A 168 12.36 6.74 17.12
CA TYR A 168 12.85 6.11 15.90
C TYR A 168 11.82 5.11 15.36
N MET A 169 10.97 5.51 14.41
CA MET A 169 9.95 4.61 13.82
C MET A 169 10.34 4.03 12.46
N ALA A 170 11.57 4.26 12.02
CA ALA A 170 12.09 3.69 10.77
C ALA A 170 13.57 3.29 10.89
N VAL A 171 13.93 2.23 10.17
CA VAL A 171 15.32 1.78 9.96
C VAL A 171 15.52 1.50 8.48
N TYR A 172 16.69 1.85 7.94
CA TYR A 172 17.04 1.55 6.57
C TYR A 172 18.49 1.09 6.44
N LYS A 173 18.77 0.31 5.40
CA LYS A 173 20.12 -0.08 5.02
C LYS A 173 20.25 -0.21 3.50
N PRO A 174 21.01 0.70 2.84
CA PRO A 174 21.39 0.55 1.45
C PRO A 174 22.79 -0.08 1.29
N LEU A 175 23.04 -0.76 0.16
CA LEU A 175 24.33 -1.31 -0.21
C LEU A 175 24.41 -1.59 -1.72
N ASP A 176 25.58 -1.37 -2.34
CA ASP A 176 25.79 -1.65 -3.77
C ASP A 176 26.25 -3.07 -4.07
N ALA A 177 27.06 -3.65 -3.18
CA ALA A 177 27.77 -4.90 -3.45
C ALA A 177 26.85 -6.13 -3.48
N ASN A 178 25.82 -6.17 -2.63
CA ASN A 178 24.82 -7.23 -2.53
C ASN A 178 23.65 -6.78 -1.64
N PHE A 179 22.58 -7.58 -1.59
CA PHE A 179 21.45 -7.32 -0.71
C PHE A 179 21.86 -7.39 0.78
N PRO A 180 21.67 -6.30 1.56
CA PRO A 180 22.32 -6.16 2.87
C PRO A 180 21.55 -6.82 4.03
N SER A 181 21.02 -8.03 3.88
CA SER A 181 20.21 -8.72 4.91
C SER A 181 20.95 -8.99 6.22
N GLY A 182 22.27 -9.18 6.17
CA GLY A 182 23.12 -9.43 7.35
C GLY A 182 23.82 -8.18 7.92
N VAL A 183 23.46 -6.98 7.46
CA VAL A 183 24.16 -5.75 7.83
C VAL A 183 23.27 -4.85 8.67
N VAL A 184 23.82 -4.34 9.77
CA VAL A 184 23.14 -3.37 10.65
C VAL A 184 22.77 -2.11 9.85
N GLY A 185 21.50 -1.72 10.00
CA GLY A 185 20.90 -0.53 9.41
C GLY A 185 21.16 0.74 10.21
N THR A 186 20.47 1.80 9.83
CA THR A 186 20.51 3.10 10.50
C THR A 186 19.09 3.48 10.90
N ARG A 187 18.88 3.70 12.20
CA ARG A 187 17.62 4.23 12.73
C ARG A 187 17.47 5.69 12.32
N THR A 188 16.27 6.10 11.94
CA THR A 188 15.97 7.47 11.50
C THR A 188 14.62 7.94 12.00
N TYR A 189 14.49 9.26 12.16
CA TYR A 189 13.23 9.93 12.44
C TYR A 189 12.41 10.22 11.18
N ASN A 190 13.02 10.12 9.99
CA ASN A 190 12.36 10.45 8.74
C ASN A 190 11.50 9.27 8.28
N ARG A 191 10.25 9.20 8.74
CA ARG A 191 9.33 8.13 8.37
C ARG A 191 8.53 8.50 7.13
N PRO A 192 8.49 7.67 6.06
CA PRO A 192 7.71 7.98 4.87
C PRO A 192 6.25 8.22 5.21
N ASN A 193 5.61 9.16 4.51
CA ASN A 193 4.16 9.32 4.58
C ASN A 193 3.52 8.21 3.76
N ILE A 194 2.42 7.64 4.25
CA ILE A 194 1.72 6.55 3.57
C ILE A 194 0.23 6.85 3.44
N GLN A 195 -0.36 6.34 2.38
CA GLN A 195 -1.80 6.24 2.23
C GLN A 195 -2.23 4.78 2.22
N PHE A 196 -3.29 4.44 2.96
CA PHE A 196 -3.98 3.16 2.81
C PHE A 196 -5.22 3.35 1.95
N VAL A 197 -5.40 2.48 0.95
CA VAL A 197 -6.48 2.56 -0.03
C VAL A 197 -7.38 1.34 0.11
N THR A 198 -8.66 1.60 0.39
CA THR A 198 -9.65 0.53 0.53
C THR A 198 -10.02 -0.07 -0.83
N PRO A 199 -10.43 -1.35 -0.88
CA PRO A 199 -10.99 -1.93 -2.08
C PRO A 199 -12.17 -1.10 -2.58
N HIS A 200 -12.29 -0.98 -3.89
CA HIS A 200 -13.54 -0.53 -4.49
C HIS A 200 -14.64 -1.53 -4.12
N HIS A 201 -15.52 -1.17 -3.21
CA HIS A 201 -16.65 -2.01 -2.86
C HIS A 201 -17.64 -2.03 -4.03
N HIS A 202 -17.56 -3.04 -4.89
CA HIS A 202 -18.71 -3.39 -5.72
C HIS A 202 -19.86 -3.63 -4.75
N SER A 203 -20.96 -2.89 -4.88
CA SER A 203 -22.16 -3.09 -4.09
C SER A 203 -22.77 -4.44 -4.44
N SER A 204 -22.19 -5.51 -3.89
CA SER A 204 -22.82 -6.81 -3.79
C SER A 204 -23.98 -6.64 -2.82
N GLY A 205 -25.16 -6.35 -3.39
CA GLY A 205 -26.44 -6.34 -2.70
C GLY A 205 -26.84 -7.74 -2.21
N CYS A 206 -26.00 -8.39 -1.42
CA CYS A 206 -26.28 -9.67 -0.79
C CYS A 206 -25.85 -9.62 0.67
N SER A 207 -26.46 -8.70 1.42
CA SER A 207 -26.42 -8.78 2.88
C SER A 207 -27.48 -9.77 3.36
N ARG A 208 -27.03 -10.74 4.15
CA ARG A 208 -27.81 -11.62 5.06
C ARG A 208 -28.56 -12.80 4.42
N GLY A 209 -28.00 -13.99 4.60
CA GLY A 209 -28.75 -15.25 4.59
C GLY A 209 -28.24 -16.32 3.62
N GLY A 210 -27.19 -17.06 4.01
CA GLY A 210 -27.15 -18.51 3.83
C GLY A 210 -27.13 -19.16 2.44
N CYS A 211 -26.64 -18.52 1.36
CA CYS A 211 -26.43 -19.23 0.08
C CYS A 211 -24.96 -19.19 -0.37
N PRO A 212 -24.28 -20.34 -0.57
CA PRO A 212 -22.93 -20.36 -1.10
C PRO A 212 -22.96 -20.10 -2.61
N CYS A 213 -22.21 -19.09 -3.05
CA CYS A 213 -22.00 -18.81 -4.47
C CYS A 213 -21.04 -19.86 -5.05
N ARG A 214 -21.50 -20.70 -5.98
CA ARG A 214 -20.68 -21.72 -6.66
C ARG A 214 -20.50 -21.37 -8.13
N TRP A 215 -19.25 -21.28 -8.57
CA TRP A 215 -18.87 -21.13 -9.98
C TRP A 215 -19.44 -22.29 -10.83
N ARG A 216 -20.25 -21.96 -11.85
CA ARG A 216 -20.66 -22.89 -12.92
C ARG A 216 -20.21 -22.29 -14.26
N HIS A 217 -19.26 -22.92 -14.94
CA HIS A 217 -18.94 -22.59 -16.32
C HIS A 217 -20.01 -23.16 -17.27
N PRO A 218 -20.66 -22.35 -18.13
CA PRO A 218 -21.45 -22.87 -19.23
C PRO A 218 -20.53 -23.34 -20.37
N ARG A 219 -20.81 -24.52 -20.94
CA ARG A 219 -20.15 -25.06 -22.13
C ARG A 219 -20.78 -24.47 -23.41
N LEU A 220 -19.94 -23.75 -24.20
CA LEU A 220 -19.96 -23.54 -25.68
C LEU A 220 -21.15 -22.77 -26.32
N PRO A 221 -21.07 -22.26 -27.58
CA PRO A 221 -19.95 -22.13 -28.53
C PRO A 221 -19.65 -20.68 -28.99
N ALA A 222 -18.64 -20.55 -29.87
CA ALA A 222 -17.97 -19.31 -30.30
C ALA A 222 -18.84 -18.17 -30.87
N ALA A 223 -18.33 -16.95 -30.67
CA ALA A 223 -18.68 -15.68 -31.29
C ALA A 223 -19.94 -14.94 -30.78
N ARG A 224 -19.78 -14.23 -29.65
CA ARG A 224 -20.34 -12.87 -29.42
C ARG A 224 -19.74 -12.30 -28.14
N ILE A 225 -19.43 -11.00 -28.15
CA ILE A 225 -19.08 -10.22 -26.95
C ILE A 225 -20.29 -10.28 -26.02
N THR A 226 -20.18 -11.00 -24.91
CA THR A 226 -21.19 -11.03 -23.86
C THR A 226 -20.68 -10.20 -22.69
N LEU A 227 -21.45 -9.16 -22.34
CA LEU A 227 -21.43 -8.59 -21.00
C LEU A 227 -21.78 -9.72 -20.03
N ASP A 228 -20.87 -10.00 -19.08
CA ASP A 228 -21.11 -10.95 -18.01
C ASP A 228 -22.24 -10.43 -17.12
N VAL A 229 -23.44 -10.98 -17.32
CA VAL A 229 -24.59 -10.73 -16.46
C VAL A 229 -24.74 -11.91 -15.52
N TRP A 230 -24.61 -11.67 -14.23
CA TRP A 230 -25.03 -12.62 -13.19
C TRP A 230 -26.54 -12.85 -13.33
N GLN A 231 -26.95 -14.05 -13.74
CA GLN A 231 -28.35 -14.47 -13.69
C GLN A 231 -28.60 -15.24 -12.39
N CYS A 232 -29.56 -14.77 -11.59
CA CYS A 232 -30.19 -15.59 -10.57
C CYS A 232 -30.91 -16.75 -11.27
N VAL A 233 -30.49 -17.98 -10.98
CA VAL A 233 -31.26 -19.17 -11.35
C VAL A 233 -32.23 -19.43 -10.20
N ALA A 234 -33.52 -19.29 -10.48
CA ALA A 234 -34.59 -19.75 -9.59
C ALA A 234 -34.60 -21.28 -9.50
#